data_AF-A0A3M1MYR4-F1
#
_entry.id   AF-A0A3M1MYR4-F1
#
_cell.length_a   1.000
_cell.length_b   1.000
_cell.length_c   1.000
_cell.angle_alpha   90.00
_cell.angle_beta   90.00
_cell.angle_gamma   90.00
#
_symmetry.space_group_name_H-M   'P 1'
#
loop_
_entity.id
_entity.type
_entity.pdbx_description
1 polymer ?
#
loop_
_entity_poly.entity_id
_entity_poly.type
_entity_poly.pdbx_seq_one_letter_code
_entity_poly.pdbx_strand_id
1 'polypeptide(L)'
;CVLPGTTTEQNVADYFRSNGMKWKPVVIESTAELSKTFFAGRCDVMTSDASQLAGIRAVAPNPADYVILPEIISKEPLAPAVRHGDDQFRDIVDFAVMAMIQAEEFGITSKNVDQMTKSKNPAIQRFLGVTPGNGKALGLDEKWAYNIIKQVGNYGEVFERNVGVNTKLGLKRGLNALWTKGGLMYTPPFK
;
A
#
# COMPACT_ATOMS: atom_id res chain seq x y z
N CYS A 1 -10.03 15.07 -15.79
CA CYS A 1 -10.94 14.85 -14.66
C CYS A 1 -10.11 14.66 -13.39
N VAL A 2 -10.59 15.15 -12.25
CA VAL A 2 -9.99 14.96 -10.91
C VAL A 2 -11.07 14.91 -9.83
N LEU A 3 -10.79 14.21 -8.72
CA LEU A 3 -11.66 14.14 -7.54
C LEU A 3 -11.39 15.35 -6.63
N PRO A 4 -12.42 16.10 -6.18
CA PRO A 4 -12.22 17.25 -5.31
C PRO A 4 -11.72 16.85 -3.92
N GLY A 5 -11.04 17.77 -3.23
CA GLY A 5 -10.64 17.58 -1.83
C GLY A 5 -9.52 16.55 -1.65
N THR A 6 -8.76 16.28 -2.71
CA THR A 6 -7.63 15.35 -2.72
C THR A 6 -6.30 16.10 -2.82
N THR A 7 -5.21 15.45 -2.40
CA THR A 7 -3.85 15.93 -2.72
C THR A 7 -3.65 16.01 -4.23
N THR A 8 -4.22 15.07 -4.99
CA THR A 8 -4.19 15.03 -6.45
C THR A 8 -4.66 16.35 -7.09
N GLU A 9 -5.77 16.93 -6.61
CA GLU A 9 -6.30 18.18 -7.14
C GLU A 9 -5.33 19.36 -6.98
N GLN A 10 -4.70 19.46 -5.82
CA GLN A 10 -3.71 20.52 -5.54
C GLN A 10 -2.43 20.29 -6.35
N ASN A 11 -1.93 19.05 -6.35
CA ASN A 11 -0.68 18.68 -7.00
C ASN A 11 -0.72 18.86 -8.52
N VAL A 12 -1.83 18.51 -9.18
CA VAL A 12 -1.95 18.74 -10.63
C VAL A 12 -2.04 20.23 -10.97
N ALA A 13 -2.71 21.04 -10.14
CA ALA A 13 -2.77 22.48 -10.34
C ALA A 13 -1.39 23.13 -10.23
N ASP A 14 -0.59 22.72 -9.24
CA ASP A 14 0.78 23.20 -9.06
C ASP A 14 1.72 22.70 -10.16
N TYR A 15 1.58 21.45 -10.60
CA TYR A 15 2.34 20.92 -11.74
C TYR A 15 2.06 21.72 -13.02
N PHE A 16 0.79 22.02 -13.33
CA PHE A 16 0.44 22.82 -14.50
C PHE A 16 0.97 24.25 -14.40
N ARG A 17 0.81 24.90 -13.23
CA ARG A 17 1.28 26.27 -12.99
C ARG A 17 2.80 26.38 -13.13
N SER A 18 3.55 25.49 -12.49
CA SER A 18 5.03 25.49 -12.50
C SER A 18 5.63 25.25 -13.87
N ASN A 19 4.89 24.57 -14.77
CA ASN A 19 5.32 24.27 -16.14
C ASN A 19 4.70 25.20 -17.20
N GLY A 20 4.02 26.29 -16.80
CA GLY A 20 3.40 27.23 -17.74
C GLY A 20 2.27 26.62 -18.60
N MET A 21 1.65 25.53 -18.14
CA MET A 21 0.59 24.83 -18.85
C MET A 21 -0.79 25.38 -18.49
N LYS A 22 -1.73 25.35 -19.44
CA LYS A 22 -3.12 25.77 -19.20
C LYS A 22 -3.91 24.68 -18.50
N TRP A 23 -4.28 24.91 -17.24
CA TRP A 23 -5.12 23.99 -16.46
C TRP A 23 -6.62 24.27 -16.68
N LYS A 24 -7.39 23.24 -17.04
CA LYS A 24 -8.86 23.27 -17.17
C LYS A 24 -9.45 22.08 -16.38
N PRO A 25 -9.63 22.20 -15.06
CA PRO A 25 -10.11 21.08 -14.25
C PRO A 25 -11.55 20.72 -14.62
N VAL A 26 -11.82 19.41 -14.69
CA VAL A 26 -13.17 18.84 -14.63
C VAL A 26 -13.25 18.08 -13.32
N VAL A 27 -13.93 18.67 -12.35
CA VAL A 27 -14.04 18.15 -10.98
C VAL A 27 -15.29 17.29 -10.87
N ILE A 28 -15.16 16.06 -10.38
CA ILE A 28 -16.25 15.09 -10.28
C ILE A 28 -16.18 14.44 -8.90
N GLU A 29 -17.29 14.41 -8.16
CA GLU A 29 -17.32 14.08 -6.74
C GLU A 29 -17.17 12.58 -6.41
N SER A 30 -17.42 11.69 -7.38
CA SER A 30 -17.31 10.24 -7.15
C SER A 30 -16.30 9.57 -8.08
N THR A 31 -15.52 8.64 -7.55
CA THR A 31 -14.54 7.86 -8.35
C THR A 31 -15.20 7.07 -9.48
N ALA A 32 -16.41 6.55 -9.26
CA ALA A 32 -17.17 5.81 -10.27
C ALA A 32 -17.60 6.71 -11.43
N GLU A 33 -18.14 7.89 -11.13
CA GLU A 33 -18.54 8.86 -12.15
C GLU A 33 -17.34 9.47 -12.86
N LEU A 34 -16.25 9.73 -12.13
CA LEU A 34 -14.98 10.20 -12.69
C LEU A 34 -14.46 9.22 -13.76
N SER A 35 -14.44 7.93 -13.43
CA SER A 35 -14.01 6.86 -14.34
C SER A 35 -14.93 6.78 -15.57
N LYS A 36 -16.24 6.76 -15.36
CA LYS A 36 -17.23 6.72 -16.45
C LYS A 36 -17.12 7.93 -17.39
N THR A 37 -16.94 9.13 -16.82
CA THR A 37 -16.84 10.38 -17.58
C THR A 37 -15.56 10.41 -18.42
N PHE A 38 -14.44 9.94 -17.87
CA PHE A 38 -13.20 9.79 -18.62
C PHE A 38 -13.34 8.77 -19.76
N PHE A 39 -13.87 7.57 -19.49
CA PHE A 39 -14.06 6.55 -20.53
C PHE A 39 -15.08 6.95 -21.61
N ALA A 40 -16.00 7.87 -21.31
CA ALA A 40 -16.91 8.47 -22.28
C ALA A 40 -16.26 9.59 -23.13
N GLY A 41 -14.96 9.84 -22.97
CA GLY A 41 -14.22 10.85 -23.73
C GLY A 41 -14.55 12.29 -23.36
N ARG A 42 -15.15 12.53 -22.18
CA ARG A 42 -15.48 13.89 -21.71
C ARG A 42 -14.29 14.61 -21.05
N CYS A 43 -13.21 13.88 -20.77
CA CYS A 43 -11.94 14.41 -20.29
C CYS A 43 -10.80 13.84 -21.12
N ASP A 44 -9.84 14.69 -21.48
CA ASP A 44 -8.64 14.27 -22.22
C ASP A 44 -7.68 13.45 -21.35
N VAL A 45 -7.58 13.80 -20.06
CA VAL A 45 -6.69 13.16 -19.09
C VAL A 45 -7.40 12.98 -17.75
N MET A 46 -7.09 11.88 -17.06
CA MET A 46 -7.44 11.64 -15.65
C MET A 46 -6.17 11.64 -14.81
N THR A 47 -6.20 12.27 -13.64
CA THR A 47 -5.10 12.27 -12.67
C THR A 47 -5.55 11.66 -11.34
N SER A 48 -4.67 10.87 -10.73
CA SER A 48 -4.83 10.18 -9.44
C SER A 48 -3.48 9.52 -9.09
N ASP A 49 -3.41 8.80 -7.97
CA ASP A 49 -2.25 7.99 -7.62
C ASP A 49 -2.00 6.92 -8.69
N ALA A 50 -0.74 6.63 -9.01
CA ALA A 50 -0.40 5.67 -10.07
C ALA A 50 -1.02 4.27 -9.85
N SER A 51 -1.11 3.82 -8.59
CA SER A 51 -1.78 2.57 -8.23
C SER A 51 -3.30 2.62 -8.47
N GLN A 52 -3.95 3.74 -8.17
CA GLN A 52 -5.36 3.94 -8.42
C GLN A 52 -5.64 4.03 -9.93
N LEU A 53 -4.80 4.73 -10.69
CA LEU A 53 -4.89 4.75 -12.15
C LEU A 53 -4.76 3.35 -12.77
N ALA A 54 -3.88 2.50 -12.24
CA ALA A 54 -3.78 1.11 -12.67
C ALA A 54 -5.07 0.32 -12.38
N GLY A 55 -5.68 0.53 -11.21
CA GLY A 55 -6.98 -0.06 -10.86
C GLY A 55 -8.10 0.41 -11.80
N ILE A 56 -8.18 1.71 -12.08
CA ILE A 56 -9.17 2.28 -13.01
C ILE A 56 -8.97 1.72 -14.42
N ARG A 57 -7.73 1.70 -14.93
CA ARG A 57 -7.42 1.12 -16.25
C ARG A 57 -7.81 -0.35 -16.32
N ALA A 58 -7.57 -1.14 -15.27
CA ALA A 58 -7.85 -2.57 -15.25
C ALA A 58 -9.34 -2.93 -15.40
N VAL A 59 -10.24 -1.97 -15.15
CA VAL A 59 -11.70 -2.13 -15.31
C VAL A 59 -12.27 -1.32 -16.47
N ALA A 60 -11.43 -0.69 -17.30
CA ALA A 60 -11.87 -0.01 -18.50
C ALA A 60 -12.48 -1.00 -19.50
N PRO A 61 -13.41 -0.57 -20.38
CA PRO A 61 -13.98 -1.44 -21.41
C PRO A 61 -12.90 -2.10 -22.28
N ASN A 62 -11.88 -1.33 -22.67
CA ASN A 62 -10.69 -1.78 -23.36
C ASN A 62 -9.44 -1.23 -22.64
N PRO A 63 -8.81 -1.96 -21.71
CA PRO A 63 -7.68 -1.46 -20.93
C PRO A 63 -6.46 -1.04 -21.79
N ALA A 64 -6.30 -1.63 -22.97
CA ALA A 64 -5.21 -1.33 -23.90
C ALA A 64 -5.31 0.06 -24.53
N ASP A 65 -6.49 0.69 -24.52
CA ASP A 65 -6.71 2.01 -25.11
C ASP A 65 -6.17 3.13 -24.20
N TYR A 66 -5.75 2.81 -22.96
CA TYR A 66 -5.35 3.77 -21.94
C TYR A 66 -3.91 3.55 -21.48
N VAL A 67 -3.12 4.63 -21.53
CA VAL A 67 -1.74 4.65 -21.05
C VAL A 67 -1.63 5.49 -19.77
N ILE A 68 -0.87 4.99 -18.80
CA ILE A 68 -0.44 5.79 -17.65
C ILE A 68 0.88 6.44 -18.06
N LEU A 69 0.93 7.77 -18.08
CA LEU A 69 2.11 8.53 -18.46
C LEU A 69 3.26 8.31 -17.44
N PRO A 70 4.53 8.44 -17.86
CA PRO A 70 5.68 8.14 -17.01
C PRO A 70 5.93 9.17 -15.90
N GLU A 71 5.39 10.38 -16.01
CA GLU A 71 5.61 11.44 -15.04
C GLU A 71 4.95 11.14 -13.69
N ILE A 72 5.77 11.10 -12.63
CA ILE A 72 5.31 11.09 -11.24
C ILE A 72 5.47 12.51 -10.69
N ILE A 73 4.36 13.19 -10.46
CA ILE A 73 4.35 14.64 -10.12
C ILE A 73 4.25 14.93 -8.62
N SER A 74 4.02 13.91 -7.78
CA SER A 74 3.89 14.05 -6.33
C SER A 74 4.37 12.81 -5.56
N LYS A 75 4.50 12.95 -4.24
CA LYS A 75 4.82 11.85 -3.31
C LYS A 75 3.57 11.52 -2.49
N GLU A 76 3.04 10.31 -2.62
CA GLU A 76 1.76 9.89 -2.00
C GLU A 76 1.96 8.59 -1.19
N PRO A 77 2.58 8.65 0.01
CA PRO A 77 2.82 7.46 0.83
C PRO A 77 1.54 7.02 1.54
N LEU A 78 0.78 6.12 0.92
CA LEU A 78 -0.44 5.58 1.51
C LEU A 78 -0.15 4.83 2.81
N ALA A 79 -0.83 5.24 3.88
CA ALA A 79 -0.72 4.64 5.20
C ALA A 79 -2.10 4.57 5.87
N PRO A 80 -2.32 3.63 6.81
CA PRO A 80 -3.50 3.66 7.67
C PRO A 80 -3.60 5.00 8.42
N ALA A 81 -4.79 5.58 8.44
CA ALA A 81 -5.08 6.79 9.21
C ALA A 81 -5.84 6.42 10.48
N VAL A 82 -5.39 6.94 11.63
CA VAL A 82 -6.03 6.79 12.94
C VAL A 82 -6.30 8.16 13.54
N ARG A 83 -7.21 8.24 14.52
CA ARG A 83 -7.45 9.48 15.26
C ARG A 83 -6.27 9.81 16.16
N HIS A 84 -5.99 11.10 16.35
CA HIS A 84 -5.07 11.56 17.38
C HIS A 84 -5.61 11.29 18.79
N GLY A 85 -4.71 11.14 19.76
CA GLY A 85 -5.03 10.98 21.18
C GLY A 85 -5.30 9.54 21.62
N ASP A 86 -5.12 8.56 20.74
CA ASP A 86 -5.19 7.13 21.04
C ASP A 86 -3.88 6.45 20.63
N ASP A 87 -2.85 6.63 21.44
CA ASP A 87 -1.50 6.18 21.15
C ASP A 87 -1.41 4.64 21.11
N GLN A 88 -2.14 3.94 21.97
CA GLN A 88 -2.17 2.49 21.97
C GLN A 88 -2.77 1.94 20.68
N PHE A 89 -3.89 2.50 20.21
CA PHE A 89 -4.48 2.05 18.94
C PHE A 89 -3.57 2.37 17.75
N ARG A 90 -2.92 3.53 17.77
CA ARG A 90 -1.91 3.87 16.76
C ARG A 90 -0.77 2.84 16.74
N ASP A 91 -0.21 2.50 17.89
CA ASP A 91 0.87 1.50 17.99
C ASP A 91 0.40 0.16 17.41
N ILE A 92 -0.82 -0.30 17.75
CA ILE A 92 -1.37 -1.55 17.21
C ILE A 92 -1.44 -1.52 15.68
N VAL A 93 -1.92 -0.42 15.09
CA VAL A 93 -2.05 -0.28 13.64
C VAL A 93 -0.68 -0.21 12.95
N ASP A 94 0.24 0.58 13.50
CA ASP A 94 1.61 0.72 12.98
C ASP A 94 2.34 -0.64 13.01
N PHE A 95 2.29 -1.33 14.16
CA PHE A 95 2.93 -2.63 14.33
C PHE A 95 2.27 -3.73 13.50
N ALA A 96 0.97 -3.66 13.22
CA ALA A 96 0.31 -4.61 12.33
C ALA A 96 0.89 -4.54 10.90
N VAL A 97 1.08 -3.34 10.36
CA VAL A 97 1.72 -3.15 9.04
C VAL A 97 3.18 -3.57 9.07
N MET A 98 3.92 -3.15 10.10
CA MET A 98 5.33 -3.51 10.26
C MET A 98 5.53 -5.02 10.39
N ALA A 99 4.64 -5.74 11.07
CA ALA A 99 4.74 -7.19 11.19
C ALA A 99 4.66 -7.89 9.83
N MET A 100 3.78 -7.44 8.95
CA MET A 100 3.69 -8.00 7.59
C MET A 100 4.98 -7.79 6.80
N ILE A 101 5.61 -6.62 6.92
CA ILE A 101 6.87 -6.29 6.24
C ILE A 101 8.02 -7.13 6.82
N GLN A 102 8.14 -7.17 8.14
CA GLN A 102 9.18 -7.93 8.83
C GLN A 102 9.07 -9.44 8.56
N ALA A 103 7.85 -9.97 8.50
CA ALA A 103 7.62 -11.37 8.12
C ALA A 103 8.10 -11.66 6.70
N GLU A 104 7.88 -10.76 5.74
CA GLU A 104 8.39 -10.91 4.38
C GLU A 104 9.93 -10.95 4.38
N GLU A 105 10.56 -10.05 5.14
CA GLU A 105 12.02 -10.00 5.28
C GLU A 105 12.60 -11.27 5.91
N PHE A 106 11.92 -11.85 6.91
CA PHE A 106 12.30 -13.13 7.51
C PHE A 106 11.95 -14.36 6.66
N GLY A 107 11.28 -14.19 5.51
CA GLY A 107 10.80 -15.32 4.71
C GLY A 107 9.66 -16.12 5.37
N ILE A 108 8.95 -15.51 6.32
CA ILE A 108 7.80 -16.09 6.99
C ILE A 108 6.56 -15.79 6.12
N THR A 109 5.80 -16.83 5.81
CA THR A 109 4.60 -16.78 4.96
C THR A 109 3.42 -17.39 5.68
N SER A 110 2.21 -17.13 5.20
CA SER A 110 0.98 -17.80 5.67
C SER A 110 1.09 -19.34 5.67
N LYS A 111 1.91 -19.90 4.76
CA LYS A 111 2.11 -21.35 4.58
C LYS A 111 3.12 -21.96 5.54
N ASN A 112 4.14 -21.22 5.95
CA ASN A 112 5.22 -21.77 6.79
C ASN A 112 5.22 -21.23 8.23
N VAL A 113 4.35 -20.28 8.58
CA VAL A 113 4.35 -19.62 9.89
C VAL A 113 4.27 -20.61 11.06
N ASP A 114 3.49 -21.68 10.95
CA ASP A 114 3.39 -22.74 11.96
C ASP A 114 4.75 -23.42 12.21
N GLN A 115 5.51 -23.68 11.13
CA GLN A 115 6.84 -24.29 11.22
C GLN A 115 7.86 -23.28 11.77
N MET A 116 7.73 -22.00 11.41
CA MET A 116 8.64 -20.94 11.85
C MET A 116 8.57 -20.67 13.36
N THR A 117 7.47 -21.06 14.03
CA THR A 117 7.41 -21.09 15.51
C THR A 117 8.47 -22.00 16.14
N LYS A 118 9.04 -22.95 15.38
CA LYS A 118 10.12 -23.86 15.85
C LYS A 118 11.52 -23.40 15.44
N SER A 119 11.65 -22.21 14.83
CA SER A 119 12.93 -21.67 14.38
C SER A 119 13.93 -21.50 15.53
N LYS A 120 15.20 -21.84 15.31
CA LYS A 120 16.27 -21.56 16.29
C LYS A 120 16.72 -20.10 16.30
N ASN A 121 16.24 -19.27 15.37
CA ASN A 121 16.60 -17.86 15.30
C ASN A 121 15.84 -17.07 16.39
N PRO A 122 16.54 -16.46 17.37
CA PRO A 122 15.88 -15.73 18.46
C PRO A 122 15.02 -14.56 18.01
N ALA A 123 15.36 -13.91 16.89
CA ALA A 123 14.56 -12.81 16.34
C ALA A 123 13.20 -13.31 15.84
N ILE A 124 13.16 -14.46 15.16
CA ILE A 124 11.91 -15.09 14.71
C ILE A 124 11.09 -15.56 15.92
N GLN A 125 11.74 -16.10 16.96
CA GLN A 125 11.06 -16.56 18.18
C GLN A 125 10.39 -15.42 18.93
N ARG A 126 11.05 -14.26 19.08
CA ARG A 126 10.45 -13.04 19.65
C ARG A 126 9.35 -12.47 18.77
N PHE A 127 9.58 -12.43 17.46
CA PHE A 127 8.62 -11.90 16.49
C PHE A 127 7.30 -12.69 16.49
N LEU A 128 7.36 -14.03 16.51
CA LEU A 128 6.17 -14.88 16.48
C LEU A 128 5.54 -15.14 17.87
N GLY A 129 6.04 -14.49 18.92
CA GLY A 129 5.49 -14.64 20.27
C GLY A 129 5.84 -15.95 20.98
N VAL A 130 6.85 -16.69 20.50
CA VAL A 130 7.35 -17.89 21.18
C VAL A 130 8.19 -17.51 22.40
N THR A 131 9.02 -16.47 22.23
CA THR A 131 9.61 -15.75 23.36
C THR A 131 8.69 -14.58 23.71
N PRO A 132 8.11 -14.53 24.92
CA PRO A 132 7.11 -13.52 25.28
C PRO A 132 7.73 -12.14 25.51
N GLY A 133 6.90 -11.09 25.39
CA GLY A 133 7.21 -9.72 25.81
C GLY A 133 6.61 -8.67 24.87
N ASN A 134 6.62 -8.93 23.56
CA ASN A 134 6.18 -7.98 22.55
C ASN A 134 4.65 -7.84 22.51
N GLY A 135 3.90 -8.94 22.67
CA GLY A 135 2.44 -8.86 22.71
C GLY A 135 1.95 -8.07 23.91
N LYS A 136 2.45 -8.42 25.10
CA LYS A 136 2.10 -7.70 26.33
C LYS A 136 2.47 -6.21 26.27
N ALA A 137 3.63 -5.85 25.71
CA ALA A 137 4.02 -4.45 25.54
C ALA A 137 3.05 -3.67 24.63
N LEU A 138 2.46 -4.34 23.64
CA LEU A 138 1.46 -3.77 22.73
C LEU A 138 0.02 -3.87 23.29
N GLY A 139 -0.18 -4.51 24.44
CA GLY A 139 -1.51 -4.77 25.02
C GLY A 139 -2.30 -5.87 24.29
N LEU A 140 -1.61 -6.78 23.59
CA LEU A 140 -2.20 -7.89 22.82
C LEU A 140 -1.70 -9.26 23.31
N ASP A 141 -2.28 -10.33 22.76
CA ASP A 141 -1.73 -11.69 22.90
C ASP A 141 -0.33 -11.77 22.26
N GLU A 142 0.56 -12.58 22.83
CA GLU A 142 1.94 -12.74 22.31
C GLU A 142 1.97 -13.21 20.85
N LYS A 143 0.95 -13.96 20.41
CA LYS A 143 0.84 -14.46 19.03
C LYS A 143 0.25 -13.44 18.06
N TRP A 144 0.15 -12.16 18.40
CA TRP A 144 -0.46 -11.15 17.53
C TRP A 144 0.14 -11.13 16.11
N ALA A 145 1.47 -11.11 15.98
CA ALA A 145 2.13 -11.10 14.68
C ALA A 145 1.95 -12.43 13.95
N TYR A 146 2.09 -13.55 14.65
CA TYR A 146 1.77 -14.89 14.12
C TYR A 146 0.35 -14.93 13.54
N ASN A 147 -0.64 -14.39 14.25
CA ASN A 147 -2.04 -14.40 13.85
C ASN A 147 -2.27 -13.56 12.59
N ILE A 148 -1.60 -12.41 12.45
CA ILE A 148 -1.64 -11.60 11.21
C ILE A 148 -1.11 -12.45 10.04
N ILE A 149 0.10 -13.00 10.17
CA ILE A 149 0.70 -13.74 9.06
C ILE A 149 -0.10 -15.00 8.71
N LYS A 150 -0.66 -15.68 9.71
CA LYS A 150 -1.51 -16.85 9.51
C LYS A 150 -2.78 -16.53 8.73
N GLN A 151 -3.41 -15.39 9.02
CA GLN A 151 -4.70 -15.02 8.45
C GLN A 151 -4.58 -14.33 7.08
N VAL A 152 -3.63 -13.40 6.94
CA VAL A 152 -3.55 -12.54 5.75
C VAL A 152 -2.23 -12.69 4.99
N GLY A 153 -1.25 -13.39 5.53
CA GLY A 153 0.10 -13.50 4.95
C GLY A 153 0.99 -12.29 5.24
N ASN A 154 2.23 -12.36 4.77
CA ASN A 154 3.18 -11.26 4.84
C ASN A 154 2.88 -10.16 3.78
N TYR A 155 3.64 -9.07 3.82
CA TYR A 155 3.42 -7.91 2.93
C TYR A 155 3.51 -8.30 1.45
N GLY A 156 4.51 -9.10 1.08
CA GLY A 156 4.67 -9.62 -0.28
C GLY A 156 3.49 -10.48 -0.73
N GLU A 157 2.98 -11.37 0.11
CA GLU A 157 1.80 -12.20 -0.21
C GLU A 157 0.54 -11.34 -0.44
N VAL A 158 0.35 -10.32 0.38
CA VAL A 158 -0.76 -9.35 0.24
C VAL A 158 -0.59 -8.54 -1.04
N PHE A 159 0.62 -8.03 -1.32
CA PHE A 159 0.90 -7.26 -2.53
C PHE A 159 0.62 -8.10 -3.79
N GLU A 160 1.23 -9.28 -3.88
CA GLU A 160 1.19 -10.10 -5.08
C GLU A 160 -0.22 -10.59 -5.44
N ARG A 161 -1.04 -10.92 -4.44
CA ARG A 161 -2.41 -11.39 -4.71
C ARG A 161 -3.38 -10.28 -5.12
N ASN A 162 -3.15 -9.04 -4.68
CA ASN A 162 -4.11 -7.95 -4.84
C ASN A 162 -3.74 -7.01 -5.99
N VAL A 163 -2.46 -6.66 -6.11
CA VAL A 163 -2.00 -5.62 -7.05
C VAL A 163 -0.81 -6.04 -7.90
N GLY A 164 -0.17 -7.17 -7.57
CA GLY A 164 1.07 -7.63 -8.18
C GLY A 164 0.98 -7.95 -9.67
N VAL A 165 2.11 -8.39 -10.22
CA VAL A 165 2.29 -8.62 -11.67
C VAL A 165 1.36 -9.70 -12.23
N ASN A 166 0.87 -10.60 -11.38
CA ASN A 166 -0.04 -11.68 -11.75
C ASN A 166 -1.53 -11.30 -11.62
N THR A 167 -1.82 -10.04 -11.29
CA THR A 167 -3.18 -9.49 -11.21
C THR A 167 -3.50 -8.67 -12.46
N LYS A 168 -4.77 -8.29 -12.64
CA LYS A 168 -5.17 -7.36 -13.71
C LYS A 168 -4.49 -5.98 -13.61
N LEU A 169 -4.00 -5.61 -12.43
CA LEU A 169 -3.32 -4.33 -12.21
C LEU A 169 -1.87 -4.38 -12.70
N GLY A 170 -1.22 -5.54 -12.59
CA GLY A 170 0.12 -5.78 -13.12
C GLY A 170 1.22 -4.93 -12.47
N LEU A 171 1.06 -4.49 -11.22
CA LEU A 171 2.03 -3.60 -10.58
C LEU A 171 3.30 -4.36 -10.18
N LYS A 172 4.44 -3.79 -10.54
CA LYS A 172 5.74 -4.19 -9.99
C LYS A 172 5.90 -3.59 -8.59
N ARG A 173 6.70 -4.25 -7.75
CA ARG A 173 6.97 -3.79 -6.37
C ARG A 173 7.50 -2.35 -6.32
N GLY A 174 8.51 -2.01 -7.13
CA GLY A 174 9.09 -0.67 -7.16
C GLY A 174 9.49 -0.18 -5.76
N LEU A 175 9.06 1.01 -5.38
CA LEU A 175 9.29 1.55 -4.03
C LEU A 175 8.69 0.69 -2.90
N ASN A 176 7.67 -0.13 -3.20
CA ASN A 176 7.08 -1.06 -2.25
C ASN A 176 7.87 -2.38 -2.11
N ALA A 177 9.03 -2.53 -2.75
CA ALA A 177 9.93 -3.64 -2.47
C ALA A 177 10.53 -3.53 -1.06
N LEU A 178 11.01 -4.65 -0.51
CA LEU A 178 11.83 -4.62 0.71
C LEU A 178 13.04 -3.71 0.50
N TRP A 179 13.48 -3.05 1.57
CA TRP A 179 14.67 -2.21 1.55
C TRP A 179 15.93 -2.98 1.10
N THR A 180 16.06 -4.25 1.49
CA THR A 180 17.12 -5.17 1.04
C THR A 180 17.04 -5.54 -0.45
N LYS A 181 15.94 -5.19 -1.12
CA LYS A 181 15.67 -5.45 -2.54
C LYS A 181 15.51 -4.15 -3.34
N GLY A 182 16.04 -3.04 -2.82
CA GLY A 182 16.06 -1.74 -3.50
C GLY A 182 14.77 -0.93 -3.39
N GLY A 183 13.83 -1.32 -2.52
CA GLY A 183 12.64 -0.52 -2.21
C GLY A 183 12.77 0.26 -0.91
N LEU A 184 11.62 0.68 -0.38
CA LEU A 184 11.51 1.52 0.83
C LEU A 184 10.75 0.84 1.97
N MET A 185 10.23 -0.39 1.77
CA MET A 185 9.56 -1.11 2.85
C MET A 185 10.60 -1.58 3.87
N TYR A 186 10.64 -0.87 4.99
CA TYR A 186 11.59 -1.02 6.09
C TYR A 186 10.83 -0.96 7.41
N THR A 187 11.27 -1.74 8.39
CA THR A 187 10.72 -1.71 9.75
C THR A 187 11.83 -1.53 10.77
N PRO A 188 11.58 -0.82 11.88
CA PRO A 188 12.40 -0.95 13.07
C PRO A 188 12.48 -2.43 13.51
N PRO A 189 13.58 -2.85 14.15
CA PRO A 189 13.74 -4.23 14.56
C PRO A 189 12.77 -4.56 15.70
N PHE A 190 12.10 -5.71 15.59
CA PHE A 190 11.26 -6.29 16.64
C PHE A 190 12.16 -6.89 17.73
N LYS A 191 12.51 -6.08 18.72
CA LYS A 191 13.42 -6.45 19.83
C LYS A 191 12.68 -6.61 21.14
#